data_AF-A0A352A306-F1
#
_entry.id   AF-A0A352A306-F1
#
_cell.length_a   1.000
_cell.length_b   1.000
_cell.length_c   1.000
_cell.angle_alpha   90.00
_cell.angle_beta   90.00
_cell.angle_gamma   90.00
#
_symmetry.space_group_name_H-M   'P 1'
#
loop_
_entity.id
_entity.type
_entity.pdbx_description
1 polymer ?
#
loop_
_entity_poly.entity_id
_entity_poly.type
_entity_poly.pdbx_seq_one_letter_code
_entity_poly.pdbx_strand_id
1 'polypeptide(L)'
;MEIYVQKFGGTSVATENAREYVYKKIINAKEKNKNLVVVVSAMGRDGDPYATDTLLNIIKNKNTSVSKRELDAIYSCGEIISASLIASTLTSKGYRAISLTGQQAGIITNNNYFDAEVVAVDTKRIIKCLEDGFIPIIAGSQGATIDGEITTLGRGGSDISAVIIGNALKAKKVDIYTDVDGVMTADPNIIEGTKLIKSIGYKTCMLLSDRG
;
A
#
# COMPACT_ATOMS: atom_id res chain seq x y z
N MET A 1 -9.76 -9.63 -18.77
CA MET A 1 -8.75 -8.57 -18.52
C MET A 1 -7.66 -9.17 -17.64
N GLU A 2 -6.40 -9.27 -18.08
CA GLU A 2 -5.31 -9.70 -17.18
C GLU A 2 -4.89 -8.54 -16.28
N ILE A 3 -5.05 -8.71 -14.96
CA ILE A 3 -4.79 -7.69 -13.94
C ILE A 3 -3.52 -8.03 -13.16
N TYR A 4 -2.72 -7.01 -12.88
CA TYR A 4 -1.53 -7.08 -12.04
C TYR A 4 -1.64 -6.05 -10.92
N VAL A 5 -1.19 -6.42 -9.73
CA VAL A 5 -1.09 -5.50 -8.58
C VAL A 5 0.38 -5.30 -8.23
N GLN A 6 0.79 -4.06 -8.00
CA GLN A 6 2.13 -3.71 -7.51
C GLN A 6 2.00 -2.90 -6.23
N LYS A 7 2.70 -3.32 -5.17
CA LYS A 7 2.79 -2.57 -3.92
C LYS A 7 4.16 -1.95 -3.78
N PHE A 8 4.24 -0.68 -3.41
CA PHE A 8 5.49 0.01 -3.07
C PHE A 8 5.49 0.43 -1.59
N GLY A 9 6.48 -0.07 -0.83
CA GLY A 9 6.64 0.26 0.58
C GLY A 9 7.13 1.70 0.83
N GLY A 10 7.07 2.15 2.08
CA GLY A 10 7.39 3.54 2.45
C GLY A 10 8.81 3.96 2.07
N THR A 11 9.80 3.07 2.23
CA THR A 11 11.18 3.33 1.80
C THR A 11 11.31 3.47 0.28
N SER A 12 10.51 2.74 -0.49
CA SER A 12 10.46 2.85 -1.96
C SER A 12 9.90 4.18 -2.45
N VAL A 13 9.10 4.88 -1.63
CA VAL A 13 8.46 6.15 -2.00
C VAL A 13 8.97 7.36 -1.21
N ALA A 14 9.95 7.16 -0.31
CA ALA A 14 10.40 8.18 0.63
C ALA A 14 11.07 9.38 -0.04
N THR A 15 12.00 9.13 -0.97
CA THR A 15 12.79 10.18 -1.63
C THR A 15 12.40 10.32 -3.09
N GLU A 16 12.71 11.46 -3.69
CA GLU A 16 12.49 11.70 -5.11
C GLU A 16 13.22 10.67 -5.99
N ASN A 17 14.49 10.39 -5.66
CA ASN A 17 15.27 9.36 -6.34
C ASN A 17 14.62 7.97 -6.25
N ALA A 18 14.11 7.59 -5.07
CA ALA A 18 13.39 6.32 -4.91
C ALA A 18 12.11 6.28 -5.75
N ARG A 19 11.34 7.38 -5.75
CA ARG A 19 10.12 7.51 -6.56
C ARG A 19 10.38 7.42 -8.07
N GLU A 20 11.51 7.89 -8.56
CA GLU A 20 11.86 7.71 -9.98
C GLU A 20 11.99 6.22 -10.37
N TYR A 21 12.45 5.35 -9.48
CA TYR A 21 12.42 3.90 -9.73
C TYR A 21 10.99 3.36 -9.73
N VAL A 22 10.13 3.83 -8.82
CA VAL A 22 8.70 3.49 -8.78
C VAL A 22 8.01 3.86 -10.09
N TYR A 23 8.19 5.10 -10.57
CA TYR A 23 7.62 5.54 -11.85
C TYR A 23 8.08 4.69 -13.01
N LYS A 24 9.39 4.39 -13.11
CA LYS A 24 9.93 3.49 -14.15
C LYS A 24 9.29 2.11 -14.09
N LYS A 25 9.07 1.53 -12.90
CA LYS A 25 8.42 0.21 -12.76
C LYS A 25 6.97 0.23 -13.22
N ILE A 26 6.21 1.24 -12.81
CA ILE A 26 4.79 1.41 -13.18
C ILE A 26 4.66 1.62 -14.70
N ILE A 27 5.48 2.52 -15.26
CA ILE A 27 5.49 2.85 -16.70
C ILE A 27 5.84 1.60 -17.51
N ASN A 28 6.95 0.93 -17.21
CA ASN A 28 7.36 -0.28 -17.91
C ASN A 28 6.30 -1.40 -17.83
N ALA A 29 5.55 -1.47 -16.74
CA ALA A 29 4.45 -2.42 -16.59
C ALA A 29 3.25 -2.02 -17.45
N LYS A 30 2.88 -0.73 -17.47
CA LYS A 30 1.78 -0.20 -18.31
C LYS A 30 2.07 -0.34 -19.80
N GLU A 31 3.30 -0.04 -20.25
CA GLU A 31 3.73 -0.17 -21.65
C GLU A 31 3.69 -1.63 -22.16
N LYS A 32 3.79 -2.61 -21.27
CA LYS A 32 3.57 -4.02 -21.58
C LYS A 32 2.09 -4.39 -21.69
N ASN A 33 1.22 -3.40 -21.89
CA ASN A 33 -0.24 -3.50 -21.99
C ASN A 33 -0.89 -4.23 -20.80
N LYS A 34 -0.37 -4.02 -19.60
CA LYS A 34 -0.93 -4.60 -18.38
C LYS A 34 -2.01 -3.70 -17.79
N ASN A 35 -3.08 -4.32 -17.30
CA ASN A 35 -4.05 -3.65 -16.44
C ASN A 35 -3.46 -3.62 -15.03
N LEU A 36 -2.85 -2.49 -14.70
CA LEU A 36 -2.04 -2.33 -13.52
C LEU A 36 -2.81 -1.57 -12.44
N VAL A 37 -2.88 -2.15 -11.26
CA VAL A 37 -3.32 -1.50 -10.02
C VAL A 37 -2.09 -1.32 -9.14
N VAL A 38 -1.91 -0.14 -8.58
CA VAL A 38 -0.78 0.17 -7.70
C VAL A 38 -1.30 0.43 -6.31
N VAL A 39 -0.66 -0.14 -5.30
CA VAL A 39 -0.87 0.17 -3.88
C VAL A 39 0.39 0.82 -3.36
N VAL A 40 0.27 1.89 -2.61
CA VAL A 40 1.43 2.60 -2.04
C VAL A 40 1.28 2.69 -0.53
N SER A 41 2.42 2.74 0.15
CA SER A 41 2.52 3.15 1.56
C SER A 41 2.71 4.67 1.67
N ALA A 42 2.54 5.21 2.87
CA ALA A 42 2.95 6.56 3.22
C ALA A 42 4.45 6.74 2.95
N MET A 43 4.82 7.94 2.53
CA MET A 43 6.22 8.30 2.27
C MET A 43 6.85 8.98 3.49
N GLY A 44 8.18 9.10 3.44
CA GLY A 44 8.96 9.82 4.44
C GLY A 44 9.42 8.94 5.61
N ARG A 45 10.10 9.57 6.54
CA ARG A 45 10.53 9.02 7.83
C ARG A 45 10.13 9.97 8.95
N ASP A 46 10.22 9.49 10.19
CA ASP A 46 9.95 10.33 11.36
C ASP A 46 10.69 11.67 11.28
N GLY A 47 9.97 12.76 11.52
CA GLY A 47 10.40 14.14 11.27
C GLY A 47 9.88 14.74 9.96
N ASP A 48 9.61 13.94 8.92
CA ASP A 48 9.00 14.43 7.67
C ASP A 48 7.52 14.77 7.89
N PRO A 49 7.01 15.88 7.32
CA PRO A 49 5.67 16.39 7.64
C PRO A 49 4.50 15.49 7.21
N TYR A 50 4.77 14.47 6.40
CA TYR A 50 3.78 13.55 5.83
C TYR A 50 4.02 12.09 6.21
N ALA A 51 5.06 11.80 7.02
CA ALA A 51 5.34 10.44 7.46
C ALA A 51 4.34 9.99 8.53
N THR A 52 3.97 8.72 8.50
CA THR A 52 3.01 8.12 9.44
C THR A 52 3.37 8.39 10.90
N ASP A 53 4.64 8.21 11.28
CA ASP A 53 5.08 8.42 12.67
C ASP A 53 4.99 9.90 13.06
N THR A 54 5.44 10.83 12.20
CA THR A 54 5.30 12.26 12.43
C THR A 54 3.85 12.67 12.61
N LEU A 55 2.97 12.20 11.72
CA LEU A 55 1.53 12.48 11.75
C LEU A 55 0.89 11.96 13.05
N LEU A 56 1.19 10.73 13.44
CA LEU A 56 0.72 10.18 14.73
C LEU A 56 1.25 10.97 15.93
N ASN A 57 2.50 11.45 15.86
CA ASN A 57 3.12 12.23 16.92
C ASN A 57 2.48 13.62 17.11
N ILE A 58 1.84 14.19 16.07
CA ILE A 58 1.10 15.46 16.20
C ILE A 58 -0.03 15.35 17.22
N ILE A 59 -0.79 14.25 17.19
CA ILE A 59 -1.97 14.07 18.05
C ILE A 59 -1.66 13.34 19.35
N LYS A 60 -0.60 12.52 19.41
CA LYS A 60 -0.18 11.84 20.64
C LYS A 60 0.47 12.78 21.68
N ASN A 61 0.91 13.98 21.29
CA ASN A 61 1.78 14.84 22.11
C ASN A 61 1.10 15.69 23.20
N LYS A 62 -0.08 15.33 23.73
CA LYS A 62 -0.72 16.14 24.78
C LYS A 62 -1.56 15.30 25.74
N ASN A 63 -0.97 14.70 26.79
CA ASN A 63 -1.62 14.23 28.05
C ASN A 63 -3.10 13.75 27.99
N THR A 64 -3.54 13.15 26.88
CA THR A 64 -4.94 12.81 26.61
C THR A 64 -4.98 11.48 25.88
N SER A 65 -5.96 10.65 26.24
CA SER A 65 -6.23 9.41 25.53
C SER A 65 -6.84 9.75 24.17
N VAL A 66 -6.04 9.64 23.12
CA VAL A 66 -6.54 9.79 21.74
C VAL A 66 -7.36 8.55 21.37
N SER A 67 -8.55 8.75 20.80
CA SER A 67 -9.36 7.62 20.34
C SER A 67 -8.69 6.94 19.14
N LYS A 68 -8.80 5.62 19.04
CA LYS A 68 -8.25 4.86 17.90
C LYS A 68 -8.84 5.30 16.56
N ARG A 69 -10.10 5.75 16.56
CA ARG A 69 -10.75 6.33 15.38
C ARG A 69 -9.98 7.54 14.82
N GLU A 70 -9.56 8.46 15.69
CA GLU A 70 -8.76 9.62 15.24
C GLU A 70 -7.33 9.21 14.83
N LEU A 71 -6.78 8.15 15.44
CA LEU A 71 -5.51 7.58 14.98
C LEU A 71 -5.62 7.04 13.55
N ASP A 72 -6.72 6.37 13.19
CA ASP A 72 -6.95 5.88 11.83
C ASP A 72 -7.09 7.00 10.82
N ALA A 73 -7.85 8.04 11.18
CA ALA A 73 -7.99 9.22 10.34
C ALA A 73 -6.62 9.85 10.04
N ILE A 74 -5.80 10.14 11.04
CA ILE A 74 -4.50 10.79 10.82
C ILE A 74 -3.50 9.88 10.10
N TYR A 75 -3.52 8.57 10.40
CA TYR A 75 -2.66 7.58 9.75
C TYR A 75 -2.95 7.54 8.25
N SER A 76 -4.23 7.54 7.87
CA SER A 76 -4.67 7.46 6.47
C SER A 76 -4.16 8.64 5.61
N CYS A 77 -3.89 9.80 6.22
CA CYS A 77 -3.42 10.98 5.52
C CYS A 77 -2.09 10.73 4.80
N GLY A 78 -1.11 10.08 5.45
CA GLY A 78 0.20 9.81 4.84
C GLY A 78 0.08 8.97 3.55
N GLU A 79 -0.81 7.99 3.59
CA GLU A 79 -1.12 7.10 2.47
C GLU A 79 -1.79 7.86 1.31
N ILE A 80 -2.74 8.74 1.63
CA ILE A 80 -3.46 9.57 0.64
C ILE A 80 -2.50 10.56 -0.03
N ILE A 81 -1.61 11.20 0.73
CA ILE A 81 -0.60 12.13 0.20
C ILE A 81 0.31 11.38 -0.78
N SER A 82 0.80 10.20 -0.40
CA SER A 82 1.67 9.35 -1.24
C SER A 82 0.97 8.96 -2.56
N ALA A 83 -0.26 8.43 -2.48
CA ALA A 83 -1.04 8.04 -3.65
C ALA A 83 -1.31 9.22 -4.60
N SER A 84 -1.64 10.39 -4.03
CA SER A 84 -1.92 11.60 -4.81
C SER A 84 -0.68 12.13 -5.52
N LEU A 85 0.47 12.14 -4.85
CA LEU A 85 1.75 12.54 -5.45
C LEU A 85 2.12 11.65 -6.64
N ILE A 86 2.00 10.33 -6.46
CA ILE A 86 2.37 9.37 -7.50
C ILE A 86 1.42 9.46 -8.69
N ALA A 87 0.10 9.54 -8.46
CA ALA A 87 -0.88 9.70 -9.53
C ALA A 87 -0.66 11.01 -10.32
N SER A 88 -0.42 12.12 -9.63
CA SER A 88 -0.14 13.42 -10.27
C SER A 88 1.13 13.37 -11.12
N THR A 89 2.20 12.76 -10.60
CA THR A 89 3.48 12.67 -11.32
C THR A 89 3.39 11.74 -12.54
N LEU A 90 2.66 10.64 -12.46
CA LEU A 90 2.41 9.79 -13.63
C LEU A 90 1.59 10.54 -14.69
N THR A 91 0.62 11.34 -14.25
CA THR A 91 -0.20 12.18 -15.14
C THR A 91 0.65 13.22 -15.86
N SER A 92 1.57 13.90 -15.17
CA SER A 92 2.49 14.85 -15.82
C SER A 92 3.46 14.18 -16.80
N LYS A 93 3.73 12.88 -16.63
CA LYS A 93 4.50 12.05 -17.57
C LYS A 93 3.63 11.45 -18.71
N GLY A 94 2.37 11.85 -18.85
CA GLY A 94 1.48 11.44 -19.94
C GLY A 94 0.68 10.16 -19.70
N TYR A 95 0.72 9.60 -18.49
CA TYR A 95 -0.02 8.39 -18.13
C TYR A 95 -1.29 8.73 -17.39
N ARG A 96 -2.43 8.19 -17.83
CA ARG A 96 -3.69 8.35 -17.10
C ARG A 96 -3.61 7.60 -15.78
N ALA A 97 -3.44 8.31 -14.67
CA ALA A 97 -3.42 7.75 -13.32
C ALA A 97 -4.46 8.45 -12.44
N ILE A 98 -4.98 7.74 -11.45
CA ILE A 98 -5.97 8.29 -10.52
C ILE A 98 -5.69 7.75 -9.12
N SER A 99 -5.62 8.63 -8.12
CA SER A 99 -5.52 8.21 -6.73
C SER A 99 -6.90 7.78 -6.21
N LEU A 100 -6.92 6.71 -5.41
CA LEU A 100 -8.10 6.25 -4.70
C LEU A 100 -7.74 6.03 -3.23
N THR A 101 -8.59 6.49 -2.31
CA THR A 101 -8.53 6.03 -0.91
C THR A 101 -8.91 4.54 -0.83
N GLY A 102 -8.63 3.89 0.30
CA GLY A 102 -9.06 2.50 0.52
C GLY A 102 -10.58 2.32 0.37
N GLN A 103 -11.35 3.28 0.89
CA GLN A 103 -12.81 3.32 0.71
C GLN A 103 -13.22 3.46 -0.76
N GLN A 104 -12.59 4.37 -1.51
CA GLN A 104 -12.88 4.56 -2.94
C GLN A 104 -12.44 3.36 -3.79
N ALA A 105 -11.44 2.60 -3.33
CA ALA A 105 -11.04 1.32 -3.88
C ALA A 105 -11.96 0.15 -3.46
N GLY A 106 -12.93 0.42 -2.59
CA GLY A 106 -13.96 -0.53 -2.16
C GLY A 106 -13.54 -1.44 -1.01
N ILE A 107 -12.47 -1.14 -0.28
CA ILE A 107 -12.05 -1.93 0.90
C ILE A 107 -13.01 -1.64 2.06
N ILE A 108 -13.82 -2.65 2.40
CA ILE A 108 -14.80 -2.60 3.48
C ILE A 108 -14.26 -3.37 4.69
N THR A 109 -14.27 -2.76 5.86
CA THR A 109 -13.68 -3.28 7.10
C THR A 109 -14.69 -3.38 8.24
N ASN A 110 -14.31 -4.08 9.31
CA ASN A 110 -14.97 -3.95 10.60
C ASN A 110 -14.57 -2.63 11.30
N ASN A 111 -15.14 -2.34 12.48
CA ASN A 111 -14.86 -1.13 13.25
C ASN A 111 -13.76 -1.30 14.32
N ASN A 112 -12.89 -2.31 14.19
CA ASN A 112 -11.74 -2.47 15.09
C ASN A 112 -10.62 -1.50 14.69
N TYR A 113 -10.81 -0.22 15.01
CA TYR A 113 -9.87 0.84 14.64
C TYR A 113 -8.41 0.51 15.00
N PHE A 114 -7.47 0.95 14.16
CA PHE A 114 -6.03 0.71 14.24
C PHE A 114 -5.56 -0.72 13.93
N ASP A 115 -6.49 -1.67 13.80
CA ASP A 115 -6.21 -3.09 13.51
C ASP A 115 -7.45 -3.77 12.89
N ALA A 116 -8.03 -3.11 11.90
CA ALA A 116 -9.30 -3.52 11.32
C ALA A 116 -9.12 -4.70 10.38
N GLU A 117 -10.09 -5.61 10.38
CA GLU A 117 -10.12 -6.73 9.46
C GLU A 117 -10.93 -6.36 8.21
N VAL A 118 -10.47 -6.81 7.04
CA VAL A 118 -11.22 -6.62 5.79
C VAL A 118 -12.35 -7.64 5.70
N VAL A 119 -13.57 -7.13 5.58
CA VAL A 119 -14.79 -7.92 5.43
C VAL A 119 -15.07 -8.22 3.96
N ALA A 120 -14.88 -7.24 3.09
CA ALA A 120 -15.14 -7.37 1.65
C ALA A 120 -14.35 -6.34 0.83
N VAL A 121 -14.26 -6.57 -0.49
CA VAL A 121 -13.76 -5.58 -1.44
C VAL A 121 -14.72 -5.44 -2.62
N ASP A 122 -15.34 -4.27 -2.78
CA ASP A 122 -16.12 -3.93 -3.99
C ASP A 122 -15.18 -3.42 -5.09
N THR A 123 -14.94 -4.27 -6.09
CA THR A 123 -13.98 -4.00 -7.17
C THR A 123 -14.52 -3.10 -8.28
N LYS A 124 -15.80 -2.73 -8.28
CA LYS A 124 -16.45 -2.00 -9.39
C LYS A 124 -15.69 -0.74 -9.78
N ARG A 125 -15.27 0.06 -8.79
CA ARG A 125 -14.57 1.33 -9.05
C ARG A 125 -13.21 1.09 -9.69
N ILE A 126 -12.45 0.10 -9.19
CA ILE A 126 -11.13 -0.24 -9.73
C ILE A 126 -11.27 -0.75 -11.17
N ILE A 127 -12.20 -1.68 -11.42
CA ILE A 127 -12.45 -2.25 -12.75
C ILE A 127 -12.80 -1.14 -13.74
N LYS A 128 -13.73 -0.25 -13.39
CA LYS A 128 -14.09 0.89 -14.23
C LYS A 128 -12.90 1.78 -14.56
N CYS A 129 -12.05 2.09 -13.58
CA CYS A 129 -10.83 2.87 -13.83
C CYS A 129 -9.90 2.16 -14.84
N LEU A 130 -9.72 0.84 -14.72
CA LEU A 130 -8.90 0.07 -15.66
C LEU A 130 -9.50 0.07 -17.07
N GLU A 131 -10.80 -0.13 -17.20
CA GLU A 131 -11.53 -0.08 -18.49
C GLU A 131 -11.45 1.29 -19.15
N ASP A 132 -11.51 2.36 -18.35
CA ASP A 132 -11.32 3.74 -18.79
C ASP A 132 -9.85 4.06 -19.12
N GLY A 133 -8.94 3.11 -18.95
CA GLY A 133 -7.51 3.22 -19.28
C GLY A 133 -6.62 3.81 -18.19
N PHE A 134 -7.17 4.13 -17.01
CA PHE A 134 -6.42 4.66 -15.88
C PHE A 134 -5.53 3.59 -15.22
N ILE A 135 -4.50 4.06 -14.51
CA ILE A 135 -3.73 3.32 -13.51
C ILE A 135 -4.25 3.75 -12.13
N PRO A 136 -5.04 2.91 -11.43
CA PRO A 136 -5.47 3.19 -10.07
C PRO A 136 -4.27 3.15 -9.12
N ILE A 137 -4.02 4.25 -8.41
CA ILE A 137 -3.02 4.37 -7.35
C ILE A 137 -3.76 4.40 -6.01
N ILE A 138 -3.77 3.29 -5.30
CA ILE A 138 -4.56 3.09 -4.09
C ILE A 138 -3.71 3.41 -2.88
N ALA A 139 -4.21 4.29 -2.02
CA ALA A 139 -3.66 4.55 -0.71
C ALA A 139 -3.84 3.29 0.15
N GLY A 140 -2.74 2.62 0.50
CA GLY A 140 -2.76 1.34 1.20
C GLY A 140 -3.06 1.48 2.69
N SER A 141 -3.11 0.34 3.38
CA SER A 141 -3.23 0.25 4.84
C SER A 141 -4.51 0.87 5.43
N GLN A 142 -5.49 1.19 4.59
CA GLN A 142 -6.74 1.80 5.00
C GLN A 142 -7.94 1.18 4.27
N GLY A 143 -9.10 1.30 4.88
CA GLY A 143 -10.41 0.96 4.33
C GLY A 143 -11.48 1.83 4.99
N ALA A 144 -12.74 1.43 4.87
CA ALA A 144 -13.80 2.04 5.64
C ALA A 144 -14.83 1.04 6.13
N THR A 145 -15.47 1.36 7.25
CA THR A 145 -16.66 0.64 7.69
C THR A 145 -17.80 0.85 6.70
N ILE A 146 -18.87 0.05 6.83
CA ILE A 146 -20.08 0.23 6.03
C ILE A 146 -20.72 1.62 6.22
N ASP A 147 -20.53 2.23 7.38
CA ASP A 147 -21.02 3.57 7.72
C ASP A 147 -20.10 4.68 7.20
N GLY A 148 -18.98 4.33 6.55
CA GLY A 148 -18.04 5.26 5.93
C GLY A 148 -16.94 5.78 6.86
N GLU A 149 -16.77 5.18 8.04
CA GLU A 149 -15.69 5.53 8.97
C GLU A 149 -14.35 5.01 8.47
N ILE A 150 -13.31 5.85 8.46
CA ILE A 150 -11.96 5.43 8.05
C ILE A 150 -11.41 4.46 9.09
N THR A 151 -10.83 3.37 8.60
CA THR A 151 -10.13 2.39 9.45
C THR A 151 -8.77 2.04 8.87
N THR A 152 -7.81 1.66 9.70
CA THR A 152 -6.51 1.15 9.24
C THR A 152 -6.31 -0.32 9.54
N LEU A 153 -5.48 -0.98 8.74
CA LEU A 153 -5.24 -2.43 8.79
C LEU A 153 -4.02 -2.80 9.65
N GLY A 154 -3.61 -1.90 10.54
CA GLY A 154 -2.43 -2.09 11.37
C GLY A 154 -1.09 -2.00 10.62
N ARG A 155 -0.01 -2.44 11.29
CA ARG A 155 1.34 -2.45 10.70
C ARG A 155 1.41 -3.46 9.56
N GLY A 156 2.06 -3.07 8.46
CA GLY A 156 2.11 -3.90 7.24
C GLY A 156 0.81 -3.88 6.41
N GLY A 157 -0.17 -3.05 6.78
CA GLY A 157 -1.48 -3.01 6.15
C GLY A 157 -1.48 -2.73 4.64
N SER A 158 -0.45 -2.07 4.09
CA SER A 158 -0.34 -1.87 2.63
C SER A 158 -0.10 -3.19 1.88
N ASP A 159 0.62 -4.16 2.46
CA ASP A 159 0.80 -5.49 1.87
C ASP A 159 -0.51 -6.28 1.89
N ILE A 160 -1.23 -6.22 3.03
CA ILE A 160 -2.57 -6.77 3.17
C ILE A 160 -3.51 -6.19 2.09
N SER A 161 -3.50 -4.87 1.93
CA SER A 161 -4.31 -4.16 0.92
C SER A 161 -4.03 -4.71 -0.48
N ALA A 162 -2.75 -4.84 -0.86
CA ALA A 162 -2.36 -5.33 -2.18
C ALA A 162 -2.79 -6.77 -2.44
N VAL A 163 -2.62 -7.66 -1.45
CA VAL A 163 -3.01 -9.08 -1.58
C VAL A 163 -4.53 -9.22 -1.66
N ILE A 164 -5.29 -8.51 -0.83
CA ILE A 164 -6.76 -8.60 -0.82
C ILE A 164 -7.35 -8.01 -2.10
N ILE A 165 -6.87 -6.84 -2.55
CA ILE A 165 -7.25 -6.27 -3.85
C ILE A 165 -6.91 -7.25 -4.97
N GLY A 166 -5.71 -7.84 -4.95
CA GLY A 166 -5.28 -8.84 -5.93
C GLY A 166 -6.22 -10.04 -5.97
N ASN A 167 -6.60 -10.58 -4.81
CA ASN A 167 -7.54 -11.69 -4.71
C ASN A 167 -8.94 -11.31 -5.24
N ALA A 168 -9.47 -10.16 -4.82
CA ALA A 168 -10.79 -9.69 -5.23
C ALA A 168 -10.89 -9.43 -6.75
N LEU A 169 -9.80 -8.93 -7.35
CA LEU A 169 -9.70 -8.72 -8.80
C LEU A 169 -9.32 -9.97 -9.59
N LYS A 170 -9.05 -11.10 -8.92
CA LYS A 170 -8.48 -12.30 -9.53
C LYS A 170 -7.21 -11.98 -10.34
N ALA A 171 -6.35 -11.15 -9.76
CA ALA A 171 -5.11 -10.70 -10.37
C ALA A 171 -4.18 -11.89 -10.65
N LYS A 172 -3.49 -11.83 -11.78
CA LYS A 172 -2.53 -12.84 -12.21
C LYS A 172 -1.29 -12.86 -11.32
N LYS A 173 -0.93 -11.71 -10.74
CA LYS A 173 0.22 -11.55 -9.85
C LYS A 173 0.04 -10.33 -8.95
N VAL A 174 0.54 -10.47 -7.73
CA VAL A 174 0.80 -9.36 -6.79
C VAL A 174 2.31 -9.27 -6.62
N ASP A 175 2.91 -8.14 -7.01
CA ASP A 175 4.32 -7.83 -6.79
C ASP A 175 4.44 -6.93 -5.56
N ILE A 176 5.24 -7.33 -4.58
CA ILE A 176 5.57 -6.52 -3.41
C ILE A 176 6.99 -5.97 -3.59
N TYR A 177 7.11 -4.64 -3.75
CA TYR A 177 8.39 -3.95 -3.84
C TYR A 177 8.77 -3.36 -2.48
N THR A 178 9.99 -3.71 -2.06
CA THR A 178 10.62 -3.27 -0.81
C THR A 178 12.09 -2.96 -1.06
N ASP A 179 12.82 -2.58 -0.02
CA ASP A 179 14.25 -2.25 0.00
C ASP A 179 15.20 -3.45 0.10
N VAL A 180 14.67 -4.68 0.04
CA VAL A 180 15.45 -5.93 -0.05
C VAL A 180 15.09 -6.70 -1.32
N ASP A 181 16.01 -7.55 -1.79
CA ASP A 181 15.85 -8.33 -3.03
C ASP A 181 14.71 -9.38 -2.96
N GLY A 182 14.21 -9.67 -1.76
CA GLY A 182 13.12 -10.58 -1.50
C GLY A 182 13.22 -11.20 -0.11
N VAL A 183 12.58 -12.36 0.07
CA VAL A 183 12.70 -13.11 1.31
C VAL A 183 14.09 -13.74 1.40
N MET A 184 14.83 -13.39 2.44
CA MET A 184 16.17 -13.91 2.71
C MET A 184 16.10 -15.10 3.68
N THR A 185 17.15 -15.91 3.76
CA THR A 185 17.22 -17.04 4.71
C THR A 185 17.22 -16.62 6.19
N ALA A 186 17.56 -15.37 6.47
CA ALA A 186 17.53 -14.71 7.77
C ALA A 186 17.54 -13.18 7.56
N ASP A 187 17.34 -12.37 8.61
CA ASP A 187 17.44 -10.90 8.49
C ASP A 187 18.88 -10.49 8.08
N PRO A 188 19.07 -9.91 6.87
CA PRO A 188 20.39 -9.51 6.37
C PRO A 188 21.03 -8.38 7.18
N ASN A 189 20.27 -7.64 8.00
CA ASN A 189 20.81 -6.59 8.87
C ASN A 189 21.43 -7.15 10.15
N ILE A 190 21.09 -8.40 10.50
CA ILE A 190 21.56 -9.07 11.72
C ILE A 190 22.60 -10.14 11.38
N ILE A 191 22.39 -10.89 10.29
CA ILE A 191 23.21 -12.04 9.92
C ILE A 191 23.86 -11.79 8.55
N GLU A 192 25.19 -11.85 8.51
CA GLU A 192 25.95 -11.81 7.27
C GLU A 192 25.80 -13.13 6.47
N GLY A 193 25.98 -13.05 5.14
CA GLY A 193 25.96 -14.24 4.28
C GLY A 193 24.56 -14.84 4.05
N THR A 194 23.50 -14.10 4.34
CA THR A 194 22.13 -14.49 4.03
C THR A 194 21.94 -14.68 2.52
N LYS A 195 21.07 -15.63 2.15
CA LYS A 195 20.82 -15.97 0.75
C LYS A 195 19.37 -15.66 0.37
N LEU A 196 19.16 -15.25 -0.87
CA LEU A 196 17.83 -15.04 -1.42
C LEU A 196 17.10 -16.38 -1.61
N ILE A 197 15.89 -16.48 -1.05
CA ILE A 197 15.00 -17.62 -1.27
C ILE A 197 14.26 -17.41 -2.60
N LYS A 198 14.60 -18.20 -3.62
CA LYS A 198 14.03 -18.06 -4.97
C LYS A 198 12.53 -18.39 -5.06
N SER A 199 12.05 -19.29 -4.21
CA SER A 199 10.65 -19.71 -4.15
C SER A 199 10.33 -20.25 -2.77
N ILE A 200 9.17 -19.87 -2.24
CA ILE A 200 8.68 -20.24 -0.92
C ILE A 200 7.18 -20.49 -0.98
N GLY A 201 6.70 -21.52 -0.30
CA GLY A 201 5.26 -21.79 -0.16
C GLY A 201 4.61 -20.85 0.86
N TYR A 202 3.32 -20.56 0.69
CA TYR A 202 2.57 -19.63 1.56
C TYR A 202 2.69 -19.95 3.04
N LYS A 203 2.54 -21.22 3.44
CA LYS A 203 2.65 -21.65 4.84
C LYS A 203 4.01 -21.30 5.45
N THR A 204 5.09 -21.52 4.72
CA THR A 204 6.44 -21.22 5.20
C THR A 204 6.65 -19.71 5.26
N CYS A 205 6.18 -18.95 4.26
CA CYS A 205 6.27 -17.49 4.27
C CYS A 205 5.52 -16.88 5.47
N MET A 206 4.32 -17.38 5.76
CA MET A 206 3.53 -16.98 6.93
C MET A 206 4.26 -17.28 8.24
N LEU A 207 4.83 -18.48 8.38
CA LEU A 207 5.60 -18.86 9.58
C LEU A 207 6.85 -17.99 9.79
N LEU A 208 7.50 -17.52 8.72
CA LEU A 208 8.60 -16.56 8.82
C LEU A 208 8.06 -15.20 9.28
N SER A 209 7.01 -14.69 8.63
CA SER A 209 6.41 -13.39 8.99
C SER A 209 5.94 -13.32 10.44
N ASP A 210 5.40 -14.41 11.00
CA ASP A 210 4.91 -14.47 12.38
C ASP A 210 6.04 -14.44 13.43
N ARG A 211 7.28 -14.77 13.03
CA ARG A 211 8.43 -14.90 13.93
C ARG A 211 9.42 -13.74 13.85
N GLY A 212 9.19 -12.79 12.94
CA GLY A 212 10.14 -11.73 12.59
C GLY A 212 11.29 -12.23 11.70
#